data_AF-A0A954Z298-F1
#
_entry.id   AF-A0A954Z298-F1
#
_cell.length_a   1.000
_cell.length_b   1.000
_cell.length_c   1.000
_cell.angle_alpha   90.00
_cell.angle_beta   90.00
_cell.angle_gamma   90.00
#
_symmetry.space_group_name_H-M   'P 1'
#
loop_
_entity.id
_entity.type
_entity.pdbx_description
1 polymer ?
#
loop_
_entity_poly.entity_id
_entity_poly.type
_entity_poly.pdbx_seq_one_letter_code
_entity_poly.pdbx_strand_id
1 'polypeptide(L)'
;MNRRFSVIFAVSVLVTAAACSIVAVMAGPAQAPPADTPSTQEPRASAPTLPAAVDDVLYARAFSTDTPFTHWWRKERPQVNHGYLFVLKVNPLLVTPRQTAEPVLYVGAQTAERLNTGNDQGHIVVIVPGDVDLATAKFWFG
;
A
#
# COMPACT_ATOMS: atom_id res chain seq x y z
N MET A 1 -16.69 -41.15 -16.11
CA MET A 1 -17.55 -41.61 -15.00
C MET A 1 -18.24 -40.38 -14.42
N ASN A 2 -19.52 -40.24 -14.71
CA ASN A 2 -20.38 -39.10 -14.38
C ASN A 2 -20.82 -39.14 -12.91
N ARG A 3 -20.99 -37.96 -12.28
CA ARG A 3 -22.00 -37.61 -11.24
C ARG A 3 -21.66 -36.18 -10.74
N ARG A 4 -22.26 -35.12 -11.30
CA ARG A 4 -23.54 -34.49 -10.90
C ARG A 4 -23.69 -34.32 -9.38
N PHE A 5 -23.66 -33.07 -8.90
CA PHE A 5 -24.63 -32.58 -7.93
C PHE A 5 -24.96 -31.11 -8.22
N SER A 6 -26.25 -30.83 -8.17
CA SER A 6 -26.94 -29.64 -8.64
C SER A 6 -27.83 -29.17 -7.49
N VAL A 7 -28.00 -27.84 -7.38
CA VAL A 7 -29.16 -27.12 -6.84
C VAL A 7 -29.44 -27.26 -5.34
N ILE A 8 -29.44 -26.12 -4.61
CA ILE A 8 -30.59 -25.69 -3.78
C ILE A 8 -30.73 -24.16 -3.88
N PHE A 9 -31.70 -23.71 -4.66
CA PHE A 9 -32.36 -22.40 -4.54
C PHE A 9 -33.62 -22.62 -3.67
N ALA A 10 -33.83 -21.79 -2.64
CA ALA A 10 -35.10 -21.67 -1.90
C ALA A 10 -35.19 -20.20 -1.43
N VAL A 11 -35.99 -19.31 -2.03
CA VAL A 11 -37.47 -19.21 -2.11
C VAL A 11 -38.13 -18.86 -0.77
N SER A 12 -38.59 -17.59 -0.69
CA SER A 12 -39.77 -17.05 0.03
C SER A 12 -39.74 -17.08 1.58
N VAL A 13 -40.23 -16.07 2.30
CA VAL A 13 -41.66 -15.71 2.43
C VAL A 13 -41.86 -14.22 2.78
N LEU A 14 -42.88 -13.67 2.13
CA LEU A 14 -43.53 -12.38 2.28
C LEU A 14 -44.63 -12.46 3.36
N VAL A 15 -44.70 -11.53 4.33
CA VAL A 15 -45.93 -11.24 5.12
C VAL A 15 -46.01 -9.75 5.48
N THR A 16 -47.24 -9.27 5.51
CA THR A 16 -47.78 -7.97 5.15
C THR A 16 -48.14 -7.08 6.36
N ALA A 17 -48.24 -5.78 6.09
CA ALA A 17 -49.35 -4.87 6.45
C ALA A 17 -49.23 -3.89 7.63
N ALA A 18 -49.59 -2.65 7.25
CA ALA A 18 -50.41 -1.65 7.97
C ALA A 18 -49.73 -0.74 9.01
N ALA A 19 -49.63 0.55 8.65
CA ALA A 19 -50.59 1.54 9.14
C ALA A 19 -50.41 2.89 8.41
N CYS A 20 -51.54 3.46 7.98
CA CYS A 20 -51.68 4.81 7.46
C CYS A 20 -51.24 5.85 8.51
N SER A 21 -50.40 6.80 8.10
CA SER A 21 -50.43 8.15 8.66
C SER A 21 -50.25 9.15 7.52
N ILE A 22 -51.35 9.83 7.23
CA ILE A 22 -51.42 10.99 6.34
C ILE A 22 -50.66 12.12 7.04
N VAL A 23 -49.52 12.54 6.51
CA VAL A 23 -48.87 13.79 6.92
C VAL A 23 -49.26 14.87 5.92
N ALA A 24 -50.01 15.85 6.40
CA ALA A 24 -50.43 17.02 5.65
C ALA A 24 -49.21 17.81 5.14
N VAL A 25 -49.13 18.00 3.82
CA VAL A 25 -48.21 18.93 3.18
C VAL A 25 -48.71 20.35 3.49
N MET A 26 -48.05 21.02 4.43
CA MET A 26 -48.12 22.48 4.54
C MET A 26 -47.19 23.05 3.46
N ALA A 27 -47.77 23.64 2.42
CA ALA A 27 -47.07 24.41 1.42
C ALA A 27 -46.45 25.65 2.09
N GLY A 28 -45.16 25.55 2.43
CA GLY A 28 -44.34 26.71 2.77
C GLY A 28 -44.10 27.58 1.53
N PRO A 29 -43.85 28.89 1.69
CA PRO A 29 -43.62 29.79 0.57
C PRO A 29 -42.41 29.31 -0.24
N ALA A 30 -42.51 29.39 -1.56
CA ALA A 30 -41.44 29.07 -2.49
C ALA A 30 -40.19 29.90 -2.15
N GLN A 31 -39.20 29.25 -1.53
CA GLN A 31 -37.92 29.86 -1.25
C GLN A 31 -37.15 29.94 -2.57
N ALA A 32 -36.85 31.16 -3.01
CA ALA A 32 -36.04 31.40 -4.20
C ALA A 32 -34.70 30.64 -4.09
N PRO A 33 -34.18 30.06 -5.19
CA PRO A 33 -32.87 29.42 -5.16
C PRO A 33 -31.84 30.44 -4.66
N PRO A 34 -31.01 30.09 -3.65
CA PRO A 34 -29.96 30.99 -3.20
C PRO A 34 -29.05 31.29 -4.39
N ALA A 35 -28.86 32.59 -4.65
CA ALA A 35 -27.91 33.07 -5.64
C ALA A 35 -26.54 32.43 -5.41
N ASP A 36 -25.87 32.08 -6.51
CA ASP A 36 -24.54 31.47 -6.54
C ASP A 36 -23.58 32.18 -5.58
N THR A 37 -23.42 31.63 -4.38
CA THR A 37 -22.28 31.98 -3.53
C THR A 37 -21.04 31.48 -4.27
N PRO A 38 -20.07 32.34 -4.63
CA PRO A 38 -18.81 31.86 -5.14
C PRO A 38 -18.23 30.97 -4.05
N SER A 39 -18.07 29.68 -4.33
CA SER A 39 -17.36 28.78 -3.43
C SER A 39 -15.94 29.32 -3.27
N THR A 40 -15.70 30.04 -2.19
CA THR A 40 -14.35 30.35 -1.71
C THR A 40 -13.69 29.02 -1.50
N GLN A 41 -12.87 28.60 -2.46
CA GLN A 41 -12.08 27.39 -2.36
C GLN A 41 -11.12 27.59 -1.19
N GLU A 42 -11.43 26.98 -0.05
CA GLU A 42 -10.51 26.93 1.09
C GLU A 42 -9.14 26.42 0.58
N PRO A 43 -8.04 27.06 0.96
CA PRO A 43 -6.71 26.58 0.61
C PRO A 43 -6.61 25.12 1.08
N ARG A 44 -6.55 24.18 0.14
CA ARG A 44 -6.28 22.78 0.47
C ARG A 44 -4.98 22.77 1.27
N ALA A 45 -5.07 22.40 2.55
CA ALA A 45 -3.91 22.24 3.41
C ALA A 45 -2.91 21.36 2.67
N SER A 46 -1.68 21.88 2.50
CA SER A 46 -0.61 21.12 1.87
C SER A 46 -0.40 19.84 2.68
N ALA A 47 -0.34 18.69 2.00
CA ALA A 47 -0.11 17.42 2.66
C ALA A 47 1.18 17.50 3.50
N PRO A 48 1.22 16.90 4.70
CA PRO A 48 2.43 16.89 5.51
C PRO A 48 3.57 16.25 4.71
N THR A 49 4.72 16.94 4.65
CA THR A 49 5.94 16.37 4.09
C THR A 49 6.41 15.23 4.98
N LEU A 50 6.17 14.00 4.54
CA LEU A 50 6.70 12.81 5.20
C LEU A 50 8.23 12.81 5.03
N PRO A 51 9.01 12.54 6.10
CA PRO A 51 10.45 12.35 5.95
C PRO A 51 10.71 11.20 4.95
N ALA A 52 11.71 11.39 4.09
CA ALA A 52 12.12 10.37 3.14
C ALA A 52 12.50 9.08 3.89
N ALA A 53 12.08 7.93 3.37
CA ALA A 53 12.40 6.63 3.97
C ALA A 53 13.91 6.33 3.89
N VAL A 54 14.55 6.81 2.84
CA VAL A 54 15.98 6.67 2.59
C VAL A 54 16.57 8.07 2.48
N ASP A 55 17.60 8.33 3.28
CA ASP A 55 18.30 9.62 3.28
C ASP A 55 19.22 9.74 2.06
N ASP A 56 19.89 8.63 1.68
CA ASP A 56 20.80 8.60 0.54
C ASP A 56 21.05 7.17 0.02
N VAL A 57 21.43 7.06 -1.26
CA VAL A 57 21.89 5.82 -1.91
C VAL A 57 23.40 5.88 -2.05
N LEU A 58 24.12 5.25 -1.12
CA LEU A 58 25.59 5.27 -1.10
C LEU A 58 26.21 4.36 -2.16
N TYR A 59 25.47 3.32 -2.55
CA TYR A 59 25.92 2.34 -3.53
C TYR A 59 24.73 1.67 -4.20
N ALA A 60 24.84 1.48 -5.51
CA ALA A 60 23.88 0.75 -6.33
C ALA A 60 24.64 -0.06 -7.38
N ARG A 61 24.47 -1.39 -7.41
CA ARG A 61 25.08 -2.25 -8.42
C ARG A 61 24.09 -3.33 -8.85
N ALA A 62 23.88 -3.45 -10.16
CA ALA A 62 23.20 -4.59 -10.73
C ALA A 62 24.04 -5.86 -10.55
N PHE A 63 23.40 -6.99 -10.29
CA PHE A 63 24.04 -8.29 -10.17
C PHE A 63 23.28 -9.35 -10.95
N SER A 64 23.99 -10.43 -11.26
CA SER A 64 23.44 -11.71 -11.73
C SER A 64 24.20 -12.85 -11.07
N THR A 65 23.53 -13.97 -10.80
CA THR A 65 24.12 -15.17 -10.21
C THR A 65 23.85 -16.39 -11.09
N ASP A 66 24.79 -17.34 -11.10
CA ASP A 66 24.62 -18.60 -11.84
C ASP A 66 23.57 -19.50 -11.17
N THR A 67 23.60 -19.56 -9.84
CA THR A 67 22.64 -20.30 -9.03
C THR A 67 21.59 -19.32 -8.47
N PRO A 68 20.28 -19.55 -8.72
CA PRO A 68 19.22 -18.77 -8.10
C PRO A 68 19.18 -18.96 -6.58
N PHE A 69 18.73 -17.95 -5.85
CA PHE A 69 18.47 -18.01 -4.41
C PHE A 69 17.01 -17.61 -4.10
N THR A 70 16.53 -18.03 -2.94
CA THR A 70 15.18 -17.68 -2.46
C THR A 70 15.16 -16.25 -1.91
N HIS A 71 14.26 -15.42 -2.43
CA HIS A 71 13.95 -14.11 -1.83
C HIS A 71 12.89 -14.27 -0.73
N TRP A 72 13.30 -14.13 0.53
CA TRP A 72 12.50 -14.46 1.71
C TRP A 72 11.47 -13.39 2.07
N TRP A 73 11.72 -12.14 1.67
CA TRP A 73 10.90 -10.98 2.02
C TRP A 73 9.67 -10.80 1.12
N ARG A 74 9.32 -11.83 0.33
CA ARG A 74 8.06 -11.94 -0.40
C ARG A 74 7.32 -13.18 0.06
N LYS A 75 5.99 -13.06 0.16
CA LYS A 75 5.11 -14.18 0.52
C LYS A 75 5.28 -15.38 -0.43
N GLU A 76 5.43 -15.12 -1.72
CA GLU A 76 5.58 -16.16 -2.74
C GLU A 76 6.96 -16.85 -2.71
N ARG A 77 7.95 -16.25 -2.04
CA ARG A 77 9.34 -16.72 -1.97
C ARG A 77 9.93 -17.11 -3.34
N PRO A 78 9.97 -16.18 -4.30
CA PRO A 78 10.46 -16.50 -5.65
C PRO A 78 11.95 -16.86 -5.63
N GLN A 79 12.36 -17.67 -6.60
CA GLN A 79 13.77 -17.86 -6.93
C GLN A 79 14.25 -16.69 -7.78
N VAL A 80 15.36 -16.09 -7.38
CA VAL A 80 15.93 -14.87 -7.99
C VAL A 80 17.37 -15.14 -8.36
N ASN A 81 17.78 -14.70 -9.54
CA ASN A 81 19.15 -14.81 -10.02
C ASN A 81 19.71 -13.49 -10.58
N HIS A 82 18.97 -12.39 -10.51
CA HIS A 82 19.42 -11.07 -10.93
C HIS A 82 18.65 -9.98 -10.17
N GLY A 83 19.24 -8.80 -10.11
CA GLY A 83 18.62 -7.65 -9.47
C GLY A 83 19.64 -6.58 -9.14
N TYR A 84 19.38 -5.83 -8.07
CA TYR A 84 20.25 -4.77 -7.58
C TYR A 84 20.67 -4.99 -6.13
N LEU A 85 21.94 -4.74 -5.85
CA LEU A 85 22.51 -4.61 -4.51
C LEU A 85 22.65 -3.13 -4.18
N PHE A 86 22.07 -2.71 -3.06
CA PHE A 86 22.17 -1.34 -2.57
C PHE A 86 22.84 -1.27 -1.21
N VAL A 87 23.56 -0.16 -0.98
CA VAL A 87 23.90 0.33 0.37
C VAL A 87 23.19 1.66 0.54
N LEU A 88 22.29 1.71 1.51
CA LEU A 88 21.41 2.85 1.75
C LEU A 88 21.72 3.47 3.10
N LYS A 89 21.75 4.80 3.13
CA LYS A 89 21.73 5.58 4.37
C LYS A 89 20.28 5.82 4.76
N VAL A 90 19.93 5.46 6.00
CA VAL A 90 18.56 5.52 6.51
C VAL A 90 18.57 6.05 7.94
N ASN A 91 17.45 6.64 8.35
CA ASN A 91 17.22 6.96 9.75
C ASN A 91 17.12 5.66 10.58
N PRO A 92 18.01 5.42 11.57
CA PRO A 92 17.99 4.23 12.42
C PRO A 92 16.62 3.94 13.04
N LEU A 93 15.87 4.98 13.40
CA LEU A 93 14.56 4.86 14.06
C LEU A 93 13.48 4.23 13.18
N LEU A 94 13.72 4.17 11.85
CA LEU A 94 12.84 3.54 10.86
C LEU A 94 13.22 2.08 10.55
N VAL A 95 14.39 1.62 10.96
CA VAL A 95 14.90 0.27 10.66
C VAL A 95 15.15 -0.59 11.88
N THR A 96 15.00 -0.02 13.08
CA THR A 96 14.94 -0.75 14.34
C THR A 96 13.63 -1.57 14.41
N PRO A 97 13.71 -2.89 14.63
CA PRO A 97 12.52 -3.72 14.81
C PRO A 97 11.62 -3.21 15.94
N ARG A 98 10.31 -3.19 15.72
CA ARG A 98 9.31 -2.82 16.73
C ARG A 98 8.33 -3.98 16.89
N GLN A 99 8.15 -4.47 18.12
CA GLN A 99 7.22 -5.55 18.42
C GLN A 99 7.42 -6.80 17.55
N THR A 100 8.64 -7.34 17.52
CA THR A 100 9.06 -8.58 16.82
C THR A 100 9.12 -8.54 15.30
N ALA A 101 8.48 -7.58 14.63
CA ALA A 101 8.56 -7.40 13.18
C ALA A 101 9.51 -6.24 12.81
N GLU A 102 10.27 -6.43 11.75
CA GLU A 102 11.08 -5.38 11.13
C GLU A 102 10.27 -4.68 10.02
N PRO A 103 10.39 -3.34 9.88
CA PRO A 103 9.79 -2.64 8.75
C PRO A 103 10.34 -3.13 7.41
N VAL A 104 9.46 -3.35 6.42
CA VAL A 104 9.88 -3.85 5.10
C VAL A 104 10.16 -2.66 4.18
N LEU A 105 11.35 -2.62 3.59
CA LEU A 105 11.69 -1.63 2.58
C LEU A 105 11.15 -2.06 1.22
N TYR A 106 10.49 -1.14 0.52
CA TYR A 106 10.05 -1.27 -0.85
C TYR A 106 10.87 -0.35 -1.76
N VAL A 107 11.17 -0.86 -2.96
CA VAL A 107 11.79 -0.11 -4.05
C VAL A 107 10.92 -0.26 -5.28
N GLY A 108 10.14 0.78 -5.59
CA GLY A 108 9.05 0.68 -6.56
C GLY A 108 8.03 -0.37 -6.12
N ALA A 109 7.90 -1.44 -6.92
CA ALA A 109 6.98 -2.56 -6.67
C ALA A 109 7.65 -3.79 -6.02
N GLN A 110 8.96 -3.74 -5.76
CA GLN A 110 9.71 -4.87 -5.20
C GLN A 110 9.96 -4.67 -3.71
N THR A 111 10.00 -5.76 -2.94
CA THR A 111 10.54 -5.73 -1.58
C THR A 111 12.06 -5.87 -1.62
N ALA A 112 12.74 -5.08 -0.81
CA ALA A 112 14.18 -5.10 -0.68
C ALA A 112 14.57 -5.95 0.53
N GLU A 113 15.20 -7.10 0.29
CA GLU A 113 15.63 -8.02 1.34
C GLU A 113 16.91 -7.51 2.01
N ARG A 114 16.84 -7.28 3.32
CA ARG A 114 17.98 -6.79 4.09
C ARG A 114 18.96 -7.92 4.41
N LEU A 115 20.24 -7.68 4.11
CA LEU A 115 21.31 -8.64 4.33
C LEU A 115 22.06 -8.42 5.65
N ASN A 116 21.98 -7.22 6.23
CA ASN A 116 22.71 -6.86 7.44
C ASN A 116 21.78 -6.45 8.58
N THR A 117 22.20 -6.71 9.81
CA THR A 117 21.54 -6.21 11.04
C THR A 117 21.97 -4.77 11.37
N GLY A 118 22.37 -3.97 10.39
CA GLY A 118 23.12 -2.70 10.55
C GLY A 118 22.33 -1.49 11.01
N ASN A 119 21.29 -1.70 11.82
CA ASN A 119 20.39 -0.64 12.30
C ASN A 119 21.12 0.46 13.09
N ASP A 120 22.16 0.11 13.85
CA ASP A 120 22.81 1.04 14.79
C ASP A 120 23.65 2.12 14.09
N GLN A 121 24.09 1.86 12.87
CA GLN A 121 24.94 2.78 12.10
C GLN A 121 24.16 3.60 11.07
N GLY A 122 22.84 3.37 10.93
CA GLY A 122 22.01 4.03 9.92
C GLY A 122 22.32 3.59 8.49
N HIS A 123 22.87 2.38 8.32
CA HIS A 123 23.21 1.83 7.01
C HIS A 123 22.62 0.44 6.83
N ILE A 124 21.87 0.26 5.74
CA ILE A 124 21.32 -1.04 5.38
C ILE A 124 21.85 -1.49 4.02
N VAL A 125 22.16 -2.77 3.94
CA VAL A 125 22.56 -3.46 2.71
C VAL A 125 21.36 -4.29 2.29
N VAL A 126 20.85 -4.05 1.08
CA VAL A 126 19.63 -4.69 0.61
C VAL A 126 19.78 -5.25 -0.80
N ILE A 127 19.08 -6.34 -1.08
CA ILE A 127 18.91 -6.92 -2.40
C ILE A 127 17.50 -6.67 -2.89
N VAL A 128 17.37 -6.14 -4.10
CA VAL A 128 16.09 -5.97 -4.77
C VAL A 128 16.04 -6.89 -5.98
N PRO A 129 15.06 -7.80 -6.08
CA PRO A 129 15.00 -8.76 -7.16
C PRO A 129 14.51 -8.13 -8.47
N GLY A 130 15.09 -8.58 -9.58
CA GLY A 130 14.66 -8.18 -10.92
C GLY A 130 15.07 -6.77 -11.33
N ASP A 131 14.52 -6.34 -12.45
CA ASP A 131 14.76 -5.00 -12.99
C ASP A 131 13.97 -3.94 -12.21
N VAL A 132 14.67 -2.88 -11.85
CA VAL A 132 14.09 -1.71 -11.19
C VAL A 132 14.55 -0.48 -11.96
N ASP A 133 13.59 0.34 -12.40
CA ASP A 133 13.90 1.65 -12.96
C ASP A 133 14.28 2.62 -11.83
N LEU A 134 15.57 2.77 -11.59
CA LEU A 134 16.10 3.61 -10.51
C LEU A 134 15.83 5.11 -10.73
N ALA A 135 15.49 5.53 -11.96
CA ALA A 135 15.17 6.93 -12.22
C ALA A 135 13.78 7.32 -11.68
N THR A 136 12.88 6.35 -11.52
CA THR A 136 11.49 6.59 -11.13
C THR A 136 11.07 5.83 -9.86
N ALA A 137 11.83 4.81 -9.47
CA ALA A 137 11.52 4.00 -8.31
C ALA A 137 11.60 4.81 -7.01
N LYS A 138 10.52 4.71 -6.22
CA LYS A 138 10.46 5.30 -4.88
C LYS A 138 10.91 4.29 -3.83
N PHE A 139 11.64 4.78 -2.85
CA PHE A 139 11.99 4.04 -1.64
C PHE A 139 11.00 4.38 -0.52
N TRP A 140 10.39 3.36 0.10
CA TRP A 140 9.43 3.57 1.19
C TRP A 140 9.34 2.35 2.12
N PHE A 141 9.03 2.57 3.40
CA PHE A 141 8.79 1.48 4.37
C PHE A 141 7.28 1.22 4.53
N GLY A 142 6.90 -0.06 4.55
CA GLY A 142 5.50 -0.53 4.63
C GLY A 142 5.29 -1.71 5.57
#